data_AF-A0A835PKB5-F1
#
_entry.id   AF-A0A835PKB5-F1
#
_cell.length_a   1.000
_cell.length_b   1.000
_cell.length_c   1.000
_cell.angle_alpha   90.00
_cell.angle_beta   90.00
_cell.angle_gamma   90.00
#
_symmetry.space_group_name_H-M   'P 1'
#
loop_
_entity.id
_entity.type
_entity.pdbx_description
1 polymer ?
#
loop_
_entity_poly.entity_id
_entity_poly.type
_entity_poly.pdbx_seq_one_letter_code
_entity_poly.pdbx_strand_id
1 'polypeptide(L)'
;MAATAAEDPRNRSRSPPLRPTRPSQLLRAAPSRGDPLRRAPPPIDTSKNSEAMRTLSNAVVSLAWRSPTGSPAETCHWADGHPLNVHLYLALLRSIFDLRDEAAVLEEVDEMLELMKKTWAVLGINKAVHGICFVWVLFEQYIRTGRIEEELLGAALVVLGEVAVDAKRPELDPGFVRLLEPVLSSMLGWVDKQMMDYHVRFRKCSIGLMEKVLALALTTSKIMSEDLRGLAHEDTAGEFTNKVTSRVERYIRSSLKSAFTKLLENGNGKVDSMVVEVDEEPSETLVHLAKDTESLIAMEKETYGPVLRRWHPGPQAVAVATLHDCYGIFLKQYLARISGLNNETVKVLQTAGKLEKTLVQMVVEDSANCDDGGKAIVRR
;
A
#
# COMPACT_ATOMS: atom_id res chain seq x y z
N MET A 1 44.19 61.26 -17.98
CA MET A 1 44.19 61.18 -16.50
C MET A 1 43.14 60.17 -16.08
N ALA A 2 43.54 59.27 -15.19
CA ALA A 2 42.85 58.08 -14.72
C ALA A 2 41.90 58.34 -13.54
N ALA A 3 40.91 57.46 -13.38
CA ALA A 3 40.46 56.80 -12.13
C ALA A 3 39.28 55.86 -12.52
N THR A 4 39.22 54.53 -12.42
CA THR A 4 39.49 53.47 -11.41
C THR A 4 38.59 53.44 -10.16
N ALA A 5 37.89 52.30 -10.00
CA ALA A 5 37.21 51.67 -8.83
C ALA A 5 35.74 51.30 -9.17
N ALA A 6 35.15 50.14 -8.85
CA ALA A 6 35.59 48.92 -8.18
C ALA A 6 34.62 47.74 -8.52
N GLU A 7 35.21 46.54 -8.63
CA GLU A 7 34.81 45.16 -8.21
C GLU A 7 33.36 44.63 -8.23
N ASP A 8 33.14 43.39 -8.71
CA ASP A 8 33.28 42.16 -7.90
C ASP A 8 33.17 40.86 -8.78
N PRO A 9 33.90 39.77 -8.48
CA PRO A 9 33.99 38.58 -9.30
C PRO A 9 33.10 37.44 -8.75
N ARG A 10 32.52 36.65 -9.66
CA ARG A 10 32.27 35.20 -9.52
C ARG A 10 31.38 34.73 -10.67
N ASN A 11 32.02 34.11 -11.67
CA ASN A 11 31.34 33.33 -12.68
C ASN A 11 31.83 31.88 -12.59
N ARG A 12 30.87 30.96 -12.82
CA ARG A 12 30.99 29.51 -13.08
C ARG A 12 30.84 28.57 -11.88
N SER A 13 29.59 28.31 -11.55
CA SER A 13 29.11 26.99 -11.16
C SER A 13 27.59 26.93 -11.33
N ARG A 14 27.11 26.45 -12.50
CA ARG A 14 25.73 25.98 -12.67
C ARG A 14 25.73 24.76 -13.60
N SER A 15 25.47 23.61 -13.00
CA SER A 15 25.18 22.33 -13.63
C SER A 15 23.78 22.36 -14.29
N PRO A 16 23.59 21.81 -15.50
CA PRO A 16 22.27 21.57 -16.07
C PRO A 16 21.73 20.15 -15.73
N PRO A 17 20.40 19.92 -15.87
CA PRO A 17 19.71 18.79 -15.26
C PRO A 17 19.77 17.50 -16.08
N LEU A 18 19.81 16.38 -15.35
CA LEU A 18 19.68 15.02 -15.87
C LEU A 18 18.22 14.74 -16.30
N ARG A 19 18.03 14.35 -17.57
CA ARG A 19 16.84 13.62 -18.04
C ARG A 19 17.26 12.26 -18.62
N PRO A 20 16.40 11.22 -18.51
CA PRO A 20 16.79 9.83 -18.74
C PRO A 20 16.71 9.46 -20.23
N THR A 21 17.81 8.92 -20.76
CA THR A 21 17.89 8.39 -22.13
C THR A 21 17.41 6.93 -22.18
N ARG A 22 16.42 6.67 -23.04
CA ARG A 22 15.93 5.32 -23.40
C ARG A 22 16.99 4.55 -24.20
N PRO A 23 17.21 3.25 -23.95
CA PRO A 23 18.17 2.44 -24.70
C PRO A 23 17.50 1.93 -25.99
N SER A 24 17.54 2.72 -27.06
CA SER A 24 16.98 2.26 -28.36
C SER A 24 17.76 2.72 -29.59
N GLN A 25 18.96 3.31 -29.44
CA GLN A 25 19.69 3.89 -30.58
C GLN A 25 21.16 3.47 -30.71
N LEU A 26 21.63 2.44 -29.99
CA LEU A 26 23.00 1.91 -30.16
C LEU A 26 23.12 0.73 -31.14
N LEU A 27 22.23 0.61 -32.13
CA LEU A 27 22.25 -0.52 -33.07
C LEU A 27 22.19 -0.15 -34.56
N ARG A 28 22.62 1.05 -34.94
CA ARG A 28 22.79 1.42 -36.36
C ARG A 28 24.00 2.31 -36.57
N ALA A 29 25.18 1.70 -36.67
CA ALA A 29 26.28 2.11 -37.56
C ALA A 29 27.54 1.25 -37.32
N ALA A 30 27.81 0.31 -38.22
CA ALA A 30 29.17 -0.04 -38.68
C ALA A 30 29.09 -1.12 -39.78
N PRO A 31 30.07 -1.17 -40.72
CA PRO A 31 29.84 -1.57 -42.10
C PRO A 31 30.11 -3.04 -42.40
N SER A 32 29.51 -3.50 -43.50
CA SER A 32 29.76 -4.76 -44.19
C SER A 32 31.22 -4.89 -44.65
N ARG A 33 31.98 -5.81 -44.05
CA ARG A 33 33.13 -6.46 -44.69
C ARG A 33 33.14 -7.93 -44.29
N GLY A 34 33.11 -8.79 -45.30
CA GLY A 34 32.95 -10.23 -45.15
C GLY A 34 34.17 -10.91 -44.57
N ASP A 35 33.89 -11.90 -43.73
CA ASP A 35 34.82 -12.96 -43.35
C ASP A 35 34.01 -14.27 -43.38
N PRO A 36 34.27 -15.21 -44.32
CA PRO A 36 33.59 -16.49 -44.31
C PRO A 36 34.34 -17.44 -43.38
N LEU A 37 33.59 -18.21 -42.57
CA LEU A 37 34.04 -19.25 -41.63
C LEU A 37 34.18 -18.83 -40.15
N ARG A 38 33.06 -18.42 -39.55
CA ARG A 38 32.77 -18.84 -38.17
C ARG A 38 31.47 -19.63 -38.19
N ARG A 39 31.60 -20.94 -38.41
CA ARG A 39 30.50 -21.90 -38.31
C ARG A 39 29.85 -21.71 -36.93
N ALA A 40 28.56 -21.37 -36.89
CA ALA A 40 27.82 -21.45 -35.64
C ALA A 40 28.02 -22.86 -35.07
N PRO A 41 28.26 -23.01 -33.75
CA PRO A 41 28.38 -24.34 -33.17
C PRO A 41 27.12 -25.13 -33.56
N PRO A 42 27.26 -26.41 -33.94
CA PRO A 42 26.10 -27.24 -34.26
C PRO A 42 25.09 -27.16 -33.10
N PRO A 43 23.78 -27.17 -33.38
CA PRO A 43 22.77 -27.13 -32.34
C PRO A 43 23.06 -28.25 -31.35
N ILE A 44 23.13 -27.90 -30.07
CA ILE A 44 23.37 -28.87 -29.00
C ILE A 44 22.26 -29.91 -29.09
N ASP A 45 22.64 -31.17 -29.30
CA ASP A 45 21.69 -32.27 -29.29
C ASP A 45 21.13 -32.39 -27.87
N THR A 46 19.90 -31.93 -27.67
CA THR A 46 19.16 -31.94 -26.41
C THR A 46 18.44 -33.27 -26.16
N SER A 47 18.63 -34.27 -27.03
CA SER A 47 18.03 -35.59 -26.85
C SER A 47 18.57 -36.28 -25.59
N LYS A 48 17.73 -37.12 -24.97
CA LYS A 48 18.10 -37.91 -23.77
C LYS A 48 19.31 -38.84 -23.99
N ASN A 49 19.67 -39.11 -25.24
CA ASN A 49 20.77 -40.01 -25.61
C ASN A 49 22.08 -39.27 -25.94
N SER A 50 22.06 -37.95 -26.02
CA SER A 50 23.25 -37.12 -26.24
C SER A 50 24.25 -37.27 -25.09
N GLU A 51 25.51 -37.55 -25.43
CA GLU A 51 26.60 -37.67 -24.45
C GLU A 51 26.86 -36.34 -23.74
N ALA A 52 26.72 -35.21 -24.44
CA ALA A 52 26.83 -33.88 -23.85
C ALA A 52 25.71 -33.62 -22.83
N MET A 53 24.45 -33.98 -23.15
CA MET A 53 23.34 -33.86 -22.20
C MET A 53 23.44 -34.81 -21.03
N ARG A 54 23.94 -36.03 -21.26
CA ARG A 54 24.18 -37.00 -20.17
C ARG A 54 25.29 -36.51 -19.24
N THR A 55 26.37 -35.96 -19.80
CA THR A 55 27.48 -35.38 -19.02
C THR A 55 27.01 -34.17 -18.23
N LEU A 56 26.23 -33.27 -18.85
CA LEU A 56 25.62 -32.13 -18.17
C LEU A 56 24.65 -32.59 -17.06
N SER A 57 23.76 -33.55 -17.36
CA SER A 57 22.83 -34.10 -16.38
C SER A 57 23.57 -34.74 -15.20
N ASN A 58 24.62 -35.51 -15.46
CA ASN A 58 25.43 -36.13 -14.41
C ASN A 58 26.18 -35.08 -13.58
N ALA A 59 26.71 -34.03 -14.20
CA ALA A 59 27.36 -32.92 -13.50
C ALA A 59 26.35 -32.14 -12.64
N VAL A 60 25.16 -31.86 -13.17
CA VAL A 60 24.06 -31.18 -12.44
C VAL A 60 23.57 -32.04 -11.29
N VAL A 61 23.38 -33.35 -11.49
CA VAL A 61 23.01 -34.29 -10.43
C VAL A 61 24.11 -34.35 -9.37
N SER A 62 25.38 -34.45 -9.75
CA SER A 62 26.50 -34.44 -8.80
C SER A 62 26.56 -33.13 -7.99
N LEU A 63 26.39 -31.98 -8.65
CA LEU A 63 26.29 -30.66 -8.00
C LEU A 63 25.05 -30.54 -7.11
N ALA A 64 23.96 -31.20 -7.49
CA ALA A 64 22.74 -31.26 -6.72
C ALA A 64 22.83 -32.22 -5.54
N TRP A 65 23.76 -33.15 -5.47
CA TRP A 65 23.94 -34.01 -4.30
C TRP A 65 25.22 -33.63 -3.53
N ARG A 66 25.59 -32.35 -3.53
CA ARG A 66 26.79 -31.85 -2.83
C ARG A 66 26.56 -31.70 -1.33
N SER A 67 27.42 -32.26 -0.47
CA SER A 67 27.42 -31.98 0.97
C SER A 67 28.52 -30.96 1.31
N PRO A 68 28.27 -29.93 2.15
CA PRO A 68 29.29 -28.97 2.59
C PRO A 68 30.48 -29.62 3.33
N THR A 69 30.29 -30.83 3.88
CA THR A 69 31.27 -31.54 4.72
C THR A 69 31.87 -32.78 4.05
N GLY A 70 31.54 -33.04 2.77
CA GLY A 70 32.09 -34.19 2.01
C GLY A 70 31.50 -35.56 2.39
N SER A 71 30.51 -35.62 3.27
CA SER A 71 29.69 -36.82 3.52
C SER A 71 28.73 -37.11 2.35
N PRO A 72 28.21 -38.34 2.20
CA PRO A 72 27.12 -38.60 1.24
C PRO A 72 25.96 -37.66 1.53
N ALA A 73 25.56 -36.84 0.56
CA ALA A 73 24.44 -35.92 0.76
C ALA A 73 23.15 -36.73 0.90
N GLU A 74 22.49 -36.61 2.05
CA GLU A 74 21.17 -37.21 2.29
C GLU A 74 20.04 -36.44 1.57
N THR A 75 20.35 -35.30 0.95
CA THR A 75 19.37 -34.38 0.34
C THR A 75 19.85 -33.82 -1.00
N CYS A 76 18.92 -33.66 -1.96
CA CYS A 76 19.17 -33.13 -3.29
C CYS A 76 19.03 -31.60 -3.33
N HIS A 77 20.15 -30.90 -3.37
CA HIS A 77 20.45 -29.48 -3.51
C HIS A 77 20.27 -28.86 -4.91
N TRP A 78 19.68 -29.56 -5.89
CA TRP A 78 19.34 -28.96 -7.21
C TRP A 78 18.42 -27.73 -7.06
N ALA A 79 17.69 -27.71 -5.95
CA ALA A 79 16.74 -26.71 -5.52
C ALA A 79 17.28 -25.85 -4.36
N ASP A 80 18.59 -25.76 -4.12
CA ASP A 80 19.17 -24.83 -3.12
C ASP A 80 18.90 -23.34 -3.46
N GLY A 81 18.35 -23.06 -4.64
CA GLY A 81 18.13 -21.72 -5.15
C GLY A 81 16.80 -21.12 -4.71
N HIS A 82 16.80 -20.44 -3.56
CA HIS A 82 15.97 -19.24 -3.48
C HIS A 82 16.57 -18.18 -4.45
N PRO A 83 15.78 -17.58 -5.35
CA PRO A 83 14.32 -17.52 -5.31
C PRO A 83 13.58 -18.49 -6.26
N LEU A 84 14.28 -19.35 -7.03
CA LEU A 84 13.66 -20.17 -8.09
C LEU A 84 12.54 -21.10 -7.56
N ASN A 85 12.76 -21.82 -6.45
CA ASN A 85 11.74 -22.73 -5.91
C ASN A 85 10.45 -22.00 -5.50
N VAL A 86 10.61 -20.80 -4.93
CA VAL A 86 9.47 -19.96 -4.56
C VAL A 86 8.71 -19.54 -5.82
N HIS A 87 9.40 -19.20 -6.92
CA HIS A 87 8.74 -18.87 -8.17
C HIS A 87 7.97 -20.05 -8.77
N LEU A 88 8.56 -21.26 -8.74
CA LEU A 88 7.88 -22.48 -9.16
C LEU A 88 6.64 -22.74 -8.29
N TYR A 89 6.77 -22.59 -6.97
CA TYR A 89 5.66 -22.76 -6.04
C TYR A 89 4.56 -21.72 -6.23
N LEU A 90 4.91 -20.46 -6.46
CA LEU A 90 3.95 -19.39 -6.78
C LEU A 90 3.24 -19.65 -8.12
N ALA A 91 3.91 -20.28 -9.09
CA ALA A 91 3.26 -20.68 -10.34
C ALA A 91 2.25 -21.82 -10.11
N LEU A 92 2.57 -22.77 -9.24
CA LEU A 92 1.61 -23.80 -8.80
C LEU A 92 0.43 -23.17 -8.07
N LEU A 93 0.66 -22.30 -7.08
CA LEU A 93 -0.43 -21.66 -6.34
C LEU A 93 -1.36 -20.84 -7.24
N ARG A 94 -0.84 -20.22 -8.31
CA ARG A 94 -1.69 -19.50 -9.27
C ARG A 94 -2.60 -20.41 -10.11
N SER A 95 -2.36 -21.72 -10.15
CA SER A 95 -3.22 -22.64 -10.88
C SER A 95 -4.55 -22.93 -10.17
N ILE A 96 -4.77 -22.43 -8.95
CA ILE A 96 -6.04 -22.58 -8.24
C ILE A 96 -7.17 -21.69 -8.79
N PHE A 97 -6.85 -20.74 -9.68
CA PHE A 97 -7.82 -19.85 -10.30
C PHE A 97 -8.24 -20.39 -11.66
N ASP A 98 -9.50 -20.17 -12.05
CA ASP A 98 -10.01 -20.57 -13.37
C ASP A 98 -9.30 -19.76 -14.48
N LEU A 99 -8.98 -20.43 -15.59
CA LEU A 99 -8.26 -19.82 -16.73
C LEU A 99 -9.13 -18.85 -17.55
N ARG A 100 -10.45 -19.00 -17.50
CA ARG A 100 -11.44 -18.18 -18.20
C ARG A 100 -11.97 -17.08 -17.31
N ASP A 101 -12.20 -17.40 -16.03
CA ASP A 101 -12.55 -16.43 -15.01
C ASP A 101 -11.46 -16.36 -13.95
N GLU A 102 -10.50 -15.46 -14.16
CA GLU A 102 -9.35 -15.33 -13.28
C GLU A 102 -9.75 -14.91 -11.84
N ALA A 103 -10.97 -14.42 -11.62
CA ALA A 103 -11.45 -14.06 -10.29
C ALA A 103 -12.04 -15.26 -9.53
N ALA A 104 -12.44 -16.31 -10.25
CA ALA A 104 -13.00 -17.52 -9.67
C ALA A 104 -11.91 -18.48 -9.17
N VAL A 105 -12.11 -19.00 -7.97
CA VAL A 105 -11.33 -20.11 -7.42
C VAL A 105 -11.96 -21.43 -7.86
N LEU A 106 -11.14 -22.40 -8.25
CA LEU A 106 -11.59 -23.74 -8.64
C LEU A 106 -12.24 -24.47 -7.46
N GLU A 107 -13.27 -25.27 -7.73
CA GLU A 107 -14.02 -26.01 -6.69
C GLU A 107 -13.11 -27.02 -5.97
N GLU A 108 -12.13 -27.59 -6.68
CA GLU A 108 -11.18 -28.58 -6.18
C GLU A 108 -9.93 -27.97 -5.51
N VAL A 109 -9.99 -26.69 -5.09
CA VAL A 109 -8.82 -25.98 -4.53
C VAL A 109 -8.15 -26.72 -3.37
N ASP A 110 -8.91 -27.36 -2.48
CA ASP A 110 -8.36 -28.10 -1.34
C ASP A 110 -7.56 -29.33 -1.80
N GLU A 111 -8.05 -30.04 -2.82
CA GLU A 111 -7.38 -31.21 -3.40
C GLU A 111 -6.09 -30.79 -4.13
N MET A 112 -6.15 -29.65 -4.83
CA MET A 112 -4.98 -29.06 -5.48
C MET A 112 -3.92 -28.63 -4.46
N LEU A 113 -4.31 -27.97 -3.37
CA LEU A 113 -3.40 -27.57 -2.30
C LEU A 113 -2.77 -28.78 -1.61
N GLU A 114 -3.52 -29.86 -1.38
CA GLU A 114 -2.98 -31.10 -0.81
C GLU A 114 -2.04 -31.82 -1.80
N LEU A 115 -2.27 -31.72 -3.11
CA LEU A 115 -1.33 -32.21 -4.12
C LEU A 115 -0.04 -31.36 -4.15
N MET A 116 -0.15 -30.04 -4.11
CA MET A 116 0.98 -29.12 -4.06
C MET A 116 1.82 -29.32 -2.80
N LYS A 117 1.21 -29.65 -1.67
CA LYS A 117 1.90 -29.98 -0.42
C LYS A 117 2.86 -31.16 -0.55
N LYS A 118 2.59 -32.13 -1.44
CA LYS A 118 3.53 -33.23 -1.74
C LYS A 118 4.85 -32.73 -2.38
N THR A 119 4.84 -31.52 -2.96
CA THR A 119 6.05 -30.89 -3.54
C THR A 119 6.89 -30.15 -2.52
N TRP A 120 6.40 -29.94 -1.29
CA TRP A 120 7.04 -29.11 -0.27
C TRP A 120 8.47 -29.56 0.07
N ALA A 121 8.66 -30.86 0.32
CA ALA A 121 9.98 -31.40 0.63
C ALA A 121 10.98 -31.20 -0.53
N VAL A 122 10.50 -31.26 -1.78
CA VAL A 122 11.33 -31.10 -2.98
C VAL A 122 11.69 -29.63 -3.20
N LEU A 123 10.75 -28.72 -2.95
CA LEU A 123 10.91 -27.27 -3.17
C LEU A 123 11.46 -26.53 -1.95
N GLY A 124 11.67 -27.21 -0.82
CA GLY A 124 12.06 -26.58 0.44
C GLY A 124 10.99 -25.62 0.98
N ILE A 125 9.71 -25.93 0.74
CA ILE A 125 8.57 -25.15 1.25
C ILE A 125 8.11 -25.79 2.55
N ASN A 126 7.86 -24.97 3.56
CA ASN A 126 7.19 -25.38 4.79
C ASN A 126 5.85 -24.65 4.92
N LYS A 127 5.09 -24.97 5.98
CA LYS A 127 3.77 -24.34 6.22
C LYS A 127 3.85 -22.81 6.26
N ALA A 128 4.86 -22.25 6.93
CA ALA A 128 5.00 -20.81 7.11
C ALA A 128 5.31 -20.10 5.78
N VAL A 129 6.25 -20.65 4.99
CA VAL A 129 6.58 -20.17 3.65
C VAL A 129 5.37 -20.25 2.73
N HIS A 130 4.63 -21.36 2.78
CA HIS A 130 3.38 -21.50 2.04
C HIS A 130 2.37 -20.41 2.41
N GLY A 131 2.16 -20.15 3.71
CA GLY A 131 1.25 -19.11 4.19
C GLY A 131 1.55 -17.74 3.57
N ILE A 132 2.82 -17.31 3.60
CA ILE A 132 3.23 -16.03 2.96
C ILE A 132 2.96 -16.05 1.45
N CYS A 133 3.38 -17.11 0.75
CA CYS A 133 3.17 -17.23 -0.69
C CYS A 133 1.68 -17.22 -1.04
N PHE A 134 0.85 -17.85 -0.22
CA PHE A 134 -0.58 -17.99 -0.47
C PHE A 134 -1.32 -16.67 -0.23
N VAL A 135 -1.02 -15.96 0.87
CA VAL A 135 -1.49 -14.58 1.07
C VAL A 135 -1.13 -13.70 -0.12
N TRP A 136 0.12 -13.76 -0.58
CA TRP A 136 0.57 -12.98 -1.72
C TRP A 136 -0.23 -13.28 -2.98
N VAL A 137 -0.43 -14.57 -3.31
CA VAL A 137 -1.15 -14.98 -4.51
C VAL A 137 -2.62 -14.55 -4.46
N LEU A 138 -3.31 -14.73 -3.33
CA LEU A 138 -4.69 -14.27 -3.15
C LEU A 138 -4.81 -12.74 -3.29
N PHE A 139 -3.90 -12.00 -2.65
CA PHE A 139 -3.87 -10.55 -2.69
C PHE A 139 -3.53 -9.99 -4.08
N GLU A 140 -2.51 -10.56 -4.73
CA GLU A 140 -2.11 -10.21 -6.10
C GLU A 140 -3.27 -10.46 -7.06
N GLN A 141 -3.95 -11.61 -6.92
CA GLN A 141 -5.08 -11.97 -7.76
C GLN A 141 -6.23 -10.98 -7.61
N TYR A 142 -6.60 -10.62 -6.37
CA TYR A 142 -7.60 -9.58 -6.09
C TYR A 142 -7.27 -8.23 -6.76
N ILE A 143 -6.00 -7.82 -6.75
CA ILE A 143 -5.57 -6.58 -7.42
C ILE A 143 -5.67 -6.73 -8.93
N ARG A 144 -5.19 -7.86 -9.47
CA ARG A 144 -5.11 -8.13 -10.91
C ARG A 144 -6.49 -8.17 -11.57
N THR A 145 -7.48 -8.71 -10.87
CA THR A 145 -8.87 -8.77 -11.33
C THR A 145 -9.63 -7.46 -11.10
N GLY A 146 -8.95 -6.38 -10.70
CA GLY A 146 -9.57 -5.06 -10.57
C GLY A 146 -10.47 -4.90 -9.34
N ARG A 147 -10.26 -5.70 -8.29
CA ARG A 147 -10.97 -5.63 -7.00
C ARG A 147 -12.44 -6.05 -7.08
N ILE A 148 -12.76 -6.94 -8.01
CA ILE A 148 -14.14 -7.41 -8.22
C ILE A 148 -14.59 -8.34 -7.09
N GLU A 149 -13.71 -9.26 -6.67
CA GLU A 149 -14.02 -10.30 -5.68
C GLU A 149 -13.55 -9.92 -4.27
N GLU A 150 -14.44 -9.37 -3.45
CA GLU A 150 -14.15 -9.02 -2.06
C GLU A 150 -13.79 -10.24 -1.18
N GLU A 151 -14.20 -11.44 -1.59
CA GLU A 151 -13.93 -12.68 -0.88
C GLU A 151 -12.47 -13.11 -1.00
N LEU A 152 -11.79 -12.82 -2.12
CA LEU A 152 -10.35 -13.05 -2.26
C LEU A 152 -9.54 -12.21 -1.26
N LEU A 153 -9.94 -10.96 -1.04
CA LEU A 153 -9.32 -10.11 -0.03
C LEU A 153 -9.62 -10.63 1.39
N GLY A 154 -10.83 -11.14 1.63
CA GLY A 154 -11.21 -11.80 2.88
C GLY A 154 -10.34 -13.03 3.17
N ALA A 155 -10.18 -13.92 2.18
CA ALA A 155 -9.32 -15.09 2.27
C ALA A 155 -7.86 -14.70 2.51
N ALA A 156 -7.33 -13.70 1.79
CA ALA A 156 -5.98 -13.19 2.02
C ALA A 156 -5.78 -12.68 3.46
N LEU A 157 -6.79 -12.01 4.03
CA LEU A 157 -6.76 -11.53 5.42
C LEU A 157 -6.77 -12.68 6.43
N VAL A 158 -7.56 -13.74 6.19
CA VAL A 158 -7.58 -14.95 7.03
C VAL A 158 -6.21 -15.62 7.05
N VAL A 159 -5.64 -15.88 5.87
CA VAL A 159 -4.31 -16.52 5.78
C VAL A 159 -3.23 -15.61 6.37
N LEU A 160 -3.34 -14.27 6.22
CA LEU A 160 -2.43 -13.33 6.87
C LEU A 160 -2.49 -13.42 8.40
N GLY A 161 -3.67 -13.70 8.97
CA GLY A 161 -3.83 -14.01 10.39
C GLY A 161 -3.02 -15.23 10.82
N GLU A 162 -3.00 -16.29 10.00
CA GLU A 162 -2.16 -17.47 10.25
C GLU A 162 -0.67 -17.15 10.14
N VAL A 163 -0.28 -16.35 9.14
CA VAL A 163 1.10 -15.86 8.99
C VAL A 163 1.53 -15.04 10.21
N ALA A 164 0.62 -14.28 10.82
CA ALA A 164 0.90 -13.54 12.04
C ALA A 164 1.18 -14.47 13.24
N VAL A 165 0.55 -15.65 13.29
CA VAL A 165 0.85 -16.67 14.30
C VAL A 165 2.20 -17.32 14.02
N ASP A 166 2.50 -17.64 12.76
CA ASP A 166 3.77 -18.24 12.36
C ASP A 166 4.97 -17.30 12.61
N ALA A 167 4.78 -15.98 12.43
CA ALA A 167 5.80 -14.95 12.66
C ALA A 167 6.22 -14.81 14.14
N LYS A 168 5.43 -15.34 15.08
CA LYS A 168 5.72 -15.31 16.53
C LYS A 168 6.57 -16.48 17.02
N ARG A 169 6.88 -17.45 16.15
CA ARG A 169 7.69 -18.60 16.54
C ARG A 169 9.13 -18.17 16.85
N PRO A 170 9.77 -18.74 17.88
CA PRO A 170 11.12 -18.37 18.29
C PRO A 170 12.18 -18.74 17.25
N GLU A 171 11.95 -19.83 16.51
CA GLU A 171 12.81 -20.32 15.45
C GLU A 171 12.12 -20.08 14.11
N LEU A 172 12.47 -18.96 13.47
CA LEU A 172 11.93 -18.61 12.16
C LEU A 172 12.80 -19.21 11.05
N ASP A 173 12.14 -19.86 10.11
CA ASP A 173 12.78 -20.36 8.91
C ASP A 173 13.42 -19.20 8.11
N PRO A 174 14.68 -19.30 7.68
CA PRO A 174 15.32 -18.25 6.89
C PRO A 174 14.61 -17.95 5.57
N GLY A 175 13.96 -18.94 4.96
CA GLY A 175 13.13 -18.76 3.75
C GLY A 175 11.90 -17.91 4.03
N PHE A 176 11.23 -18.15 5.16
CA PHE A 176 10.09 -17.37 5.64
C PHE A 176 10.49 -15.90 5.86
N VAL A 177 11.55 -15.64 6.63
CA VAL A 177 12.00 -14.27 6.95
C VAL A 177 12.33 -13.47 5.67
N ARG A 178 12.98 -14.11 4.69
CA ARG A 178 13.35 -13.48 3.41
C ARG A 178 12.15 -13.08 2.56
N LEU A 179 11.03 -13.78 2.68
CA LEU A 179 9.81 -13.49 1.93
C LEU A 179 8.87 -12.54 2.67
N LEU A 180 8.89 -12.59 4.01
CA LEU A 180 7.96 -11.86 4.86
C LEU A 180 8.04 -10.35 4.62
N GLU A 181 9.21 -9.74 4.79
CA GLU A 181 9.40 -8.30 4.66
C GLU A 181 8.97 -7.75 3.27
N PRO A 182 9.43 -8.28 2.12
CA PRO A 182 9.04 -7.73 0.81
C PRO A 182 7.56 -7.93 0.49
N VAL A 183 6.96 -9.06 0.89
CA VAL A 183 5.53 -9.32 0.67
C VAL A 183 4.69 -8.35 1.50
N LEU A 184 4.96 -8.27 2.81
CA LEU A 184 4.23 -7.37 3.72
C LEU A 184 4.43 -5.90 3.33
N SER A 185 5.63 -5.48 2.96
CA SER A 185 5.89 -4.11 2.49
C SER A 185 5.11 -3.77 1.22
N SER A 186 5.00 -4.72 0.28
CA SER A 186 4.24 -4.53 -0.96
C SER A 186 2.74 -4.42 -0.69
N MET A 187 2.21 -5.28 0.17
CA MET A 187 0.81 -5.24 0.61
C MET A 187 0.51 -3.93 1.35
N LEU A 188 1.31 -3.59 2.36
CA LEU A 188 1.14 -2.37 3.15
C LEU A 188 1.24 -1.12 2.28
N GLY A 189 2.20 -1.05 1.36
CA GLY A 189 2.34 0.08 0.44
C GLY A 189 1.15 0.26 -0.51
N TRP A 190 0.49 -0.83 -0.91
CA TRP A 190 -0.76 -0.76 -1.67
C TRP A 190 -1.93 -0.29 -0.80
N VAL A 191 -2.05 -0.85 0.41
CA VAL A 191 -3.11 -0.51 1.37
C VAL A 191 -3.03 0.95 1.79
N ASP A 192 -1.83 1.43 2.11
CA ASP A 192 -1.57 2.84 2.44
C ASP A 192 -2.09 3.76 1.32
N LYS A 193 -1.83 3.43 0.04
CA LYS A 193 -2.35 4.23 -1.09
C LYS A 193 -3.87 4.21 -1.22
N GLN A 194 -4.55 3.19 -0.69
CA GLN A 194 -6.01 3.15 -0.67
C GLN A 194 -6.54 3.98 0.50
N MET A 195 -6.00 3.75 1.70
CA MET A 195 -6.47 4.40 2.93
C MET A 195 -6.09 5.88 3.02
N MET A 196 -5.00 6.33 2.40
CA MET A 196 -4.63 7.76 2.39
C MET A 196 -5.58 8.64 1.57
N ASP A 197 -6.45 8.06 0.74
CA ASP A 197 -7.48 8.74 -0.06
C ASP A 197 -8.79 7.92 -0.08
N TYR A 198 -9.18 7.36 1.08
CA TYR A 198 -10.33 6.47 1.18
C TYR A 198 -11.63 7.12 0.70
N HIS A 199 -11.79 8.43 0.89
CA HIS A 199 -12.95 9.19 0.43
C HIS A 199 -13.21 9.07 -1.07
N VAL A 200 -12.16 8.93 -1.89
CA VAL A 200 -12.30 8.72 -3.34
C VAL A 200 -12.26 7.25 -3.70
N ARG A 201 -11.40 6.48 -3.03
CA ARG A 201 -11.16 5.07 -3.32
C ARG A 201 -12.36 4.18 -3.00
N PHE A 202 -13.12 4.51 -1.96
CA PHE A 202 -14.25 3.72 -1.50
C PHE A 202 -15.61 4.39 -1.71
N ARG A 203 -15.67 5.53 -2.41
CA ARG A 203 -16.91 6.27 -2.68
C ARG A 203 -18.02 5.43 -3.31
N LYS A 204 -17.65 4.45 -4.13
CA LYS A 204 -18.56 3.54 -4.85
C LYS A 204 -18.41 2.09 -4.41
N CYS A 205 -17.64 1.83 -3.35
CA CYS A 205 -17.36 0.49 -2.85
C CYS A 205 -18.19 0.22 -1.60
N SER A 206 -18.28 -1.05 -1.20
CA SER A 206 -18.86 -1.40 0.08
C SER A 206 -17.98 -0.86 1.22
N ILE A 207 -18.62 -0.43 2.32
CA ILE A 207 -17.92 -0.07 3.55
C ILE A 207 -17.17 -1.28 4.13
N GLY A 208 -17.71 -2.49 3.92
CA GLY A 208 -17.07 -3.75 4.29
C GLY A 208 -15.71 -3.96 3.59
N LEU A 209 -15.56 -3.51 2.34
CA LEU A 209 -14.28 -3.56 1.65
C LEU A 209 -13.25 -2.63 2.29
N MET A 210 -13.64 -1.40 2.65
CA MET A 210 -12.76 -0.49 3.37
C MET A 210 -12.31 -1.09 4.71
N GLU A 211 -13.23 -1.75 5.42
CA GLU A 211 -12.91 -2.46 6.64
C GLU A 211 -11.89 -3.58 6.43
N LYS A 212 -12.10 -4.45 5.43
CA LYS A 212 -11.15 -5.52 5.06
C LYS A 212 -9.77 -4.95 4.72
N VAL A 213 -9.71 -3.84 3.95
CA VAL A 213 -8.46 -3.17 3.59
C VAL A 213 -7.77 -2.56 4.81
N LEU A 214 -8.50 -1.93 5.71
CA LEU A 214 -7.95 -1.38 6.95
C LEU A 214 -7.42 -2.50 7.86
N ALA A 215 -8.17 -3.59 8.03
CA ALA A 215 -7.73 -4.76 8.79
C ALA A 215 -6.44 -5.35 8.20
N LEU A 216 -6.33 -5.40 6.86
CA LEU A 216 -5.09 -5.81 6.19
C LEU A 216 -3.92 -4.90 6.54
N ALA A 217 -4.12 -3.58 6.57
CA ALA A 217 -3.09 -2.59 6.95
C ALA A 217 -2.55 -2.86 8.36
N LEU A 218 -3.47 -3.07 9.31
CA LEU A 218 -3.16 -3.18 10.72
C LEU A 218 -2.51 -4.54 11.03
N THR A 219 -3.01 -5.62 10.47
CA THR A 219 -2.40 -6.95 10.60
C THR A 219 -1.00 -6.98 9.98
N THR A 220 -0.83 -6.42 8.78
CA THR A 220 0.48 -6.33 8.13
C THR A 220 1.46 -5.51 8.96
N SER A 221 1.04 -4.33 9.43
CA SER A 221 1.88 -3.51 10.30
C SER A 221 2.20 -4.19 11.62
N LYS A 222 1.29 -4.99 12.18
CA LYS A 222 1.50 -5.72 13.42
C LYS A 222 2.66 -6.68 13.27
N ILE A 223 2.61 -7.51 12.22
CA ILE A 223 3.65 -8.48 11.91
C ILE A 223 5.00 -7.80 11.66
N MET A 224 5.00 -6.61 11.03
CA MET A 224 6.23 -5.84 10.78
C MET A 224 6.76 -5.09 12.01
N SER A 225 5.90 -4.77 12.99
CA SER A 225 6.26 -3.98 14.19
C SER A 225 6.60 -4.82 15.41
N GLU A 226 6.06 -6.04 15.48
CA GLU A 226 6.52 -7.06 16.40
C GLU A 226 7.91 -7.46 15.90
N ASP A 227 8.94 -6.75 16.37
CA ASP A 227 10.33 -7.02 16.04
C ASP A 227 10.55 -8.53 16.11
N LEU A 228 11.05 -9.10 15.01
CA LEU A 228 11.50 -10.48 14.84
C LEU A 228 12.71 -10.81 15.73
N ARG A 229 12.79 -10.19 16.92
CA ARG A 229 13.89 -10.20 17.89
C ARG A 229 13.25 -10.15 19.28
N GLY A 230 12.93 -11.34 19.79
CA GLY A 230 12.20 -11.51 21.04
C GLY A 230 12.77 -10.67 22.19
N LEU A 231 12.00 -9.68 22.63
CA LEU A 231 11.96 -9.14 23.99
C LEU A 231 10.53 -8.63 24.22
N ALA A 232 9.62 -9.55 24.54
CA ALA A 232 8.28 -9.20 24.98
C ALA A 232 8.38 -8.55 26.37
N HIS A 233 8.42 -7.22 26.42
CA HIS A 233 8.11 -6.45 27.62
C HIS A 233 6.65 -6.01 27.57
N GLU A 234 5.97 -6.04 28.73
CA GLU A 234 4.54 -5.73 28.88
C GLU A 234 4.16 -4.32 28.38
N ASP A 235 5.13 -3.40 28.23
CA ASP A 235 4.95 -2.06 27.65
C ASP A 235 4.71 -2.04 26.12
N THR A 236 4.97 -3.14 25.40
CA THR A 236 4.84 -3.21 23.93
C THR A 236 3.38 -3.17 23.44
N ALA A 237 2.42 -3.60 24.26
CA ALA A 237 1.00 -3.57 23.89
C ALA A 237 0.46 -2.14 23.78
N GLY A 238 0.84 -1.26 24.71
CA GLY A 238 0.51 0.16 24.67
C GLY A 238 1.18 0.86 23.48
N GLU A 239 2.45 0.54 23.21
CA GLU A 239 3.18 1.10 22.08
C GLU A 239 2.57 0.69 20.73
N PHE A 240 2.20 -0.58 20.55
CA PHE A 240 1.53 -1.03 19.33
C PHE A 240 0.16 -0.37 19.16
N THR A 241 -0.62 -0.26 20.23
CA THR A 241 -1.91 0.45 20.21
C THR A 241 -1.71 1.90 19.75
N ASN A 242 -0.67 2.58 20.24
CA ASN A 242 -0.31 3.93 19.78
C ASN A 242 0.13 3.97 18.30
N LYS A 243 0.82 2.94 17.80
CA LYS A 243 1.18 2.81 16.38
C LYS A 243 -0.04 2.58 15.49
N VAL A 244 -1.02 1.80 15.96
CA VAL A 244 -2.30 1.60 15.28
C VAL A 244 -3.09 2.89 15.23
N THR A 245 -3.31 3.54 16.37
CA THR A 245 -4.06 4.80 16.43
C THR A 245 -3.42 5.87 15.57
N SER A 246 -2.11 6.13 15.72
CA SER A 246 -1.39 7.13 14.92
C SER A 246 -1.43 6.85 13.41
N ARG A 247 -1.48 5.58 12.99
CA ARG A 247 -1.66 5.22 11.58
C ARG A 247 -3.06 5.53 11.09
N VAL A 248 -4.09 5.15 11.85
CA VAL A 248 -5.49 5.46 11.52
C VAL A 248 -5.68 6.97 11.44
N GLU A 249 -5.13 7.74 12.39
CA GLU A 249 -5.15 9.19 12.35
C GLU A 249 -4.48 9.75 11.08
N ARG A 250 -3.36 9.16 10.65
CA ARG A 250 -2.66 9.56 9.42
C ARG A 250 -3.54 9.37 8.19
N TYR A 251 -4.26 8.24 8.12
CA TYR A 251 -5.22 8.00 7.04
C TYR A 251 -6.36 9.00 7.03
N ILE A 252 -6.98 9.26 8.19
CA ILE A 252 -8.05 10.25 8.35
C ILE A 252 -7.57 11.63 7.89
N ARG A 253 -6.45 12.10 8.44
CA ARG A 253 -5.87 13.40 8.10
C ARG A 253 -5.56 13.52 6.61
N SER A 254 -4.93 12.50 6.03
CA SER A 254 -4.56 12.50 4.61
C SER A 254 -5.79 12.52 3.71
N SER A 255 -6.74 11.64 3.98
CA SER A 255 -7.90 11.49 3.10
C SER A 255 -8.84 12.69 3.19
N LEU A 256 -9.06 13.26 4.38
CA LEU A 256 -9.86 14.47 4.54
C LEU A 256 -9.20 15.69 3.91
N LYS A 257 -7.88 15.84 4.04
CA LYS A 257 -7.14 16.90 3.32
C LYS A 257 -7.33 16.76 1.81
N SER A 258 -7.21 15.55 1.26
CA SER A 258 -7.43 15.31 -0.17
C SER A 258 -8.88 15.59 -0.58
N ALA A 259 -9.86 15.16 0.22
CA ALA A 259 -11.27 15.42 -0.04
C ALA A 259 -11.59 16.92 0.00
N PHE A 260 -11.04 17.65 0.98
CA PHE A 260 -11.17 19.09 1.12
C PHE A 260 -10.57 19.84 -0.08
N THR A 261 -9.36 19.47 -0.52
CA THR A 261 -8.74 20.05 -1.73
C THR A 261 -9.63 19.83 -2.96
N LYS A 262 -10.24 18.64 -3.12
CA LYS A 262 -11.16 18.35 -4.23
C LYS A 262 -12.45 19.17 -4.15
N LEU A 263 -12.94 19.51 -2.95
CA LEU A 263 -14.09 20.42 -2.80
C LEU A 263 -13.75 21.81 -3.33
N LEU A 264 -12.56 22.31 -2.99
CA LEU A 264 -12.06 23.59 -3.49
C LEU A 264 -11.94 23.61 -5.02
N GLU A 265 -11.35 22.56 -5.60
CA GLU A 265 -11.18 22.43 -7.06
C GLU A 265 -12.53 22.30 -7.80
N ASN A 266 -13.50 21.58 -7.23
CA ASN A 266 -14.82 21.40 -7.84
C ASN A 266 -15.72 22.64 -7.69
N GLY A 267 -15.58 23.38 -6.59
CA GLY A 267 -16.25 24.68 -6.39
C GLY A 267 -15.77 25.71 -7.41
N ASN A 268 -14.47 25.72 -7.71
CA ASN A 268 -13.86 26.65 -8.67
C ASN A 268 -14.01 26.25 -10.16
N GLY A 269 -14.63 25.11 -10.51
CA GLY A 269 -14.36 24.46 -11.80
C GLY A 269 -15.45 23.61 -12.43
N LYS A 270 -16.71 23.69 -12.00
CA LYS A 270 -17.80 22.95 -12.67
C LYS A 270 -18.94 23.85 -13.15
N VAL A 271 -18.60 24.78 -14.05
CA VAL A 271 -19.56 25.33 -15.02
C VAL A 271 -19.40 24.55 -16.32
N ASP A 272 -20.29 23.59 -16.52
CA ASP A 272 -20.58 23.00 -17.82
C ASP A 272 -21.34 24.06 -18.64
N SER A 273 -20.60 25.04 -19.17
CA SER A 273 -21.09 25.96 -20.21
C SER A 273 -19.97 26.84 -20.71
N MET A 274 -19.74 26.73 -22.01
CA MET A 274 -19.45 27.87 -22.87
C MET A 274 -20.14 29.13 -22.32
N VAL A 275 -19.36 30.19 -22.05
CA VAL A 275 -19.76 31.58 -21.69
C VAL A 275 -19.39 32.02 -20.25
N VAL A 276 -18.40 32.93 -20.21
CA VAL A 276 -18.03 33.93 -19.18
C VAL A 276 -17.19 33.45 -17.99
N GLU A 277 -15.98 34.00 -17.93
CA GLU A 277 -15.17 34.16 -16.72
C GLU A 277 -16.01 34.87 -15.65
N VAL A 278 -16.67 34.11 -14.77
CA VAL A 278 -17.15 34.64 -13.49
C VAL A 278 -16.07 34.28 -12.49
N ASP A 279 -15.20 35.25 -12.21
CA ASP A 279 -14.33 35.25 -11.05
C ASP A 279 -15.24 35.18 -9.82
N GLU A 280 -15.54 33.98 -9.31
CA GLU A 280 -16.35 33.83 -8.09
C GLU A 280 -15.69 34.63 -6.97
N GLU A 281 -16.47 35.50 -6.31
CA GLU A 281 -15.92 36.38 -5.29
C GLU A 281 -15.32 35.51 -4.16
N PRO A 282 -14.10 35.81 -3.67
CA PRO A 282 -13.44 35.00 -2.64
C PRO A 282 -14.24 34.88 -1.33
N SER A 283 -15.20 35.77 -1.10
CA SER A 283 -16.19 35.68 -0.02
C SER A 283 -17.24 34.59 -0.26
N GLU A 284 -17.79 34.48 -1.46
CA GLU A 284 -18.77 33.48 -1.84
C GLU A 284 -18.17 32.07 -1.83
N THR A 285 -16.97 31.92 -2.40
CA THR A 285 -16.23 30.64 -2.38
C THR A 285 -16.01 30.13 -0.95
N LEU A 286 -15.65 31.01 0.00
CA LEU A 286 -15.51 30.63 1.41
C LEU A 286 -16.83 30.23 2.07
N VAL A 287 -17.93 30.92 1.76
CA VAL A 287 -19.26 30.57 2.27
C VAL A 287 -19.70 29.19 1.75
N HIS A 288 -19.45 28.91 0.47
CA HIS A 288 -19.71 27.60 -0.13
C HIS A 288 -18.81 26.52 0.47
N LEU A 289 -17.52 26.80 0.61
CA LEU A 289 -16.55 25.88 1.21
C LEU A 289 -16.92 25.50 2.65
N ALA A 290 -17.44 26.45 3.45
CA ALA A 290 -17.93 26.16 4.79
C ALA A 290 -19.09 25.15 4.79
N LYS A 291 -20.07 25.33 3.89
CA LYS A 291 -21.21 24.40 3.74
C LYS A 291 -20.77 23.02 3.25
N ASP A 292 -19.86 22.98 2.29
CA ASP A 292 -19.30 21.72 1.79
C ASP A 292 -18.47 21.01 2.87
N THR A 293 -17.81 21.77 3.74
CA THR A 293 -17.10 21.24 4.91
C THR A 293 -18.09 20.63 5.93
N GLU A 294 -19.23 21.26 6.19
CA GLU A 294 -20.31 20.70 7.02
C GLU A 294 -20.83 19.37 6.43
N SER A 295 -21.00 19.30 5.11
CA SER A 295 -21.41 18.07 4.41
C SER A 295 -20.36 16.97 4.50
N LEU A 296 -19.08 17.32 4.30
CA LEU A 296 -17.96 16.38 4.35
C LEU A 296 -17.80 15.74 5.73
N ILE A 297 -17.90 16.53 6.81
CA ILE A 297 -17.77 15.99 8.16
C ILE A 297 -18.98 15.14 8.60
N ALA A 298 -20.18 15.46 8.11
CA ALA A 298 -21.35 14.61 8.32
C ALA A 298 -21.19 13.25 7.63
N MET A 299 -20.73 13.27 6.37
CA MET A 299 -20.44 12.06 5.60
C MET A 299 -19.33 11.22 6.26
N GLU A 300 -18.27 11.85 6.78
CA GLU A 300 -17.22 11.17 7.55
C GLU A 300 -17.80 10.46 8.80
N LYS A 301 -18.64 11.15 9.57
CA LYS A 301 -19.29 10.60 10.78
C LYS A 301 -20.16 9.38 10.46
N GLU A 302 -20.99 9.48 9.42
CA GLU A 302 -22.00 8.49 9.07
C GLU A 302 -21.43 7.28 8.31
N THR A 303 -20.52 7.53 7.35
CA THR A 303 -20.05 6.50 6.41
C THR A 303 -18.80 5.80 6.92
N TYR A 304 -17.80 6.57 7.37
CA TYR A 304 -16.47 6.03 7.69
C TYR A 304 -16.23 5.89 9.19
N GLY A 305 -16.88 6.72 10.00
CA GLY A 305 -16.84 6.68 11.45
C GLY A 305 -17.04 5.28 12.05
N PRO A 306 -18.07 4.50 11.67
CA PRO A 306 -18.30 3.16 12.21
C PRO A 306 -17.14 2.18 11.99
N VAL A 307 -16.42 2.29 10.88
CA VAL A 307 -15.25 1.44 10.57
C VAL A 307 -14.03 1.91 11.36
N LEU A 308 -13.77 3.22 11.37
CA LEU A 308 -12.59 3.80 11.99
C LEU A 308 -12.60 3.67 13.52
N ARG A 309 -13.78 3.72 14.15
CA ARG A 309 -13.95 3.56 15.61
C ARG A 309 -13.50 2.22 16.15
N ARG A 310 -13.51 1.16 15.32
CA ARG A 310 -13.01 -0.16 15.73
C ARG A 310 -11.51 -0.15 16.05
N TRP A 311 -10.78 0.84 15.52
CA TRP A 311 -9.31 0.90 15.56
C TRP A 311 -8.77 2.20 16.13
N HIS A 312 -9.65 3.14 16.50
CA HIS A 312 -9.28 4.43 17.05
C HIS A 312 -10.35 4.92 18.05
N PRO A 313 -9.97 5.40 19.25
CA PRO A 313 -10.93 5.79 20.29
C PRO A 313 -11.74 7.06 19.96
N GLY A 314 -11.18 7.98 19.16
CA GLY A 314 -11.87 9.23 18.78
C GLY A 314 -11.60 9.69 17.34
N PRO A 315 -11.99 8.91 16.31
CA PRO A 315 -11.71 9.25 14.92
C PRO A 315 -12.46 10.53 14.48
N GLN A 316 -13.64 10.78 15.06
CA GLN A 316 -14.42 11.99 14.78
C GLN A 316 -13.67 13.26 15.22
N ALA A 317 -13.02 13.24 16.39
CA ALA A 317 -12.24 14.37 16.87
C ALA A 317 -11.07 14.70 15.93
N VAL A 318 -10.39 13.66 15.42
CA VAL A 318 -9.30 13.81 14.44
C VAL A 318 -9.83 14.40 13.13
N ALA A 319 -10.99 13.93 12.67
CA ALA A 319 -11.63 14.43 11.46
C ALA A 319 -12.04 15.90 11.58
N VAL A 320 -12.72 16.25 12.68
CA VAL A 320 -13.12 17.63 12.98
C VAL A 320 -11.92 18.56 13.05
N ALA A 321 -10.87 18.20 13.80
CA ALA A 321 -9.66 19.00 13.90
C ALA A 321 -9.00 19.21 12.54
N THR A 322 -8.95 18.16 11.71
CA THR A 322 -8.38 18.24 10.36
C THR A 322 -9.13 19.23 9.48
N LEU A 323 -10.46 19.16 9.44
CA LEU A 323 -11.27 20.04 8.60
C LEU A 323 -11.31 21.48 9.13
N HIS A 324 -11.34 21.64 10.45
CA HIS A 324 -11.19 22.94 11.10
C HIS A 324 -9.87 23.61 10.69
N ASP A 325 -8.75 22.88 10.75
CA ASP A 325 -7.44 23.39 10.34
C ASP A 325 -7.41 23.72 8.84
N CYS A 326 -7.98 22.87 7.99
CA CYS A 326 -8.05 23.12 6.55
C CYS A 326 -8.82 24.40 6.24
N TYR A 327 -10.06 24.52 6.71
CA TYR A 327 -10.88 25.73 6.50
C TYR A 327 -10.23 26.98 7.13
N GLY A 328 -9.67 26.84 8.32
CA GLY A 328 -9.00 27.91 9.05
C GLY A 328 -7.80 28.51 8.29
N ILE A 329 -7.06 27.71 7.50
CA ILE A 329 -5.99 28.22 6.64
C ILE A 329 -6.55 29.18 5.58
N PHE A 330 -7.64 28.82 4.90
CA PHE A 330 -8.26 29.65 3.86
C PHE A 330 -8.92 30.89 4.44
N LEU A 331 -9.63 30.75 5.57
CA LEU A 331 -10.22 31.89 6.26
C LEU A 331 -9.14 32.91 6.67
N LYS A 332 -8.01 32.45 7.23
CA LYS A 332 -6.88 33.33 7.58
C LYS A 332 -6.30 34.05 6.35
N GLN A 333 -6.15 33.34 5.22
CA GLN A 333 -5.66 33.95 3.98
C GLN A 333 -6.60 35.02 3.43
N TYR A 334 -7.92 34.81 3.51
CA TYR A 334 -8.91 35.81 3.14
C TYR A 334 -8.86 37.03 4.06
N LEU A 335 -8.84 36.81 5.38
CA LEU A 335 -8.79 37.89 6.38
C LEU A 335 -7.51 38.72 6.29
N ALA A 336 -6.41 38.17 5.78
CA ALA A 336 -5.18 38.92 5.55
C ALA A 336 -5.26 39.89 4.35
N ARG A 337 -6.24 39.72 3.45
CA ARG A 337 -6.41 40.52 2.22
C ARG A 337 -7.47 41.61 2.35
N ILE A 338 -8.31 41.55 3.37
CA ILE A 338 -9.35 42.56 3.60
C ILE A 338 -8.75 43.80 4.28
N SER A 339 -9.12 44.98 3.80
CA SER A 339 -8.70 46.27 4.35
C SER A 339 -9.72 46.89 5.32
N GLY A 340 -10.93 46.31 5.40
CA GLY A 340 -12.00 46.78 6.27
C GLY A 340 -13.16 45.78 6.34
N LEU A 341 -14.00 45.92 7.37
CA LEU A 341 -15.17 45.08 7.58
C LEU A 341 -16.30 45.52 6.64
N ASN A 342 -16.68 44.66 5.68
CA ASN A 342 -17.82 44.86 4.80
C ASN A 342 -18.88 43.75 5.01
N ASN A 343 -20.05 43.89 4.39
CA ASN A 343 -21.15 42.93 4.54
C ASN A 343 -20.73 41.50 4.13
N GLU A 344 -19.92 41.35 3.09
CA GLU A 344 -19.43 40.04 2.65
C GLU A 344 -18.48 39.39 3.66
N THR A 345 -17.58 40.17 4.26
CA THR A 345 -16.71 39.69 5.34
C THR A 345 -17.53 39.27 6.55
N VAL A 346 -18.57 40.03 6.91
CA VAL A 346 -19.47 39.67 8.02
C VAL A 346 -20.18 38.35 7.73
N LYS A 347 -20.66 38.14 6.49
CA LYS A 347 -21.30 36.89 6.05
C LYS A 347 -20.33 35.70 6.11
N VAL A 348 -19.09 35.87 5.67
CA VAL A 348 -18.03 34.86 5.78
C VAL A 348 -17.78 34.49 7.25
N LEU A 349 -17.61 35.49 8.12
CA LEU A 349 -17.35 35.27 9.55
C LEU A 349 -18.53 34.60 10.26
N GLN A 350 -19.77 35.00 9.96
CA GLN A 350 -20.96 34.35 10.51
C GLN A 350 -21.05 32.88 10.06
N THR A 351 -20.75 32.61 8.79
CA THR A 351 -20.76 31.24 8.25
C THR A 351 -19.64 30.39 8.88
N ALA A 352 -18.45 30.96 9.05
CA ALA A 352 -17.34 30.31 9.74
C ALA A 352 -17.69 29.98 11.21
N GLY A 353 -18.28 30.92 11.94
CA GLY A 353 -18.71 30.70 13.33
C GLY A 353 -19.82 29.63 13.45
N LYS A 354 -20.71 29.54 12.45
CA LYS A 354 -21.68 28.44 12.38
C LYS A 354 -20.98 27.10 12.18
N LEU A 355 -20.06 27.01 11.23
CA LEU A 355 -19.26 25.81 10.98
C LEU A 355 -18.52 25.38 12.24
N GLU A 356 -17.83 26.30 12.93
CA GLU A 356 -17.13 26.01 14.18
C GLU A 356 -18.07 25.44 15.25
N LYS A 357 -19.26 26.04 15.43
CA LYS A 357 -20.27 25.54 16.36
C LYS A 357 -20.71 24.11 16.01
N THR A 358 -20.96 23.84 14.73
CA THR A 358 -21.32 22.49 14.24
C THR A 358 -20.21 21.49 14.56
N LEU A 359 -18.95 21.84 14.25
CA LEU A 359 -17.77 21.02 14.50
C LEU A 359 -17.57 20.71 15.98
N VAL A 360 -17.65 21.72 16.84
CA VAL A 360 -17.53 21.56 18.30
C VAL A 360 -18.65 20.67 18.85
N GLN A 361 -19.90 20.91 18.43
CA GLN A 361 -21.03 20.09 18.84
C GLN A 361 -20.82 18.61 18.50
N MET A 362 -20.32 18.31 17.30
CA MET A 362 -20.04 16.92 16.92
C MET A 362 -18.99 16.25 17.80
N VAL A 363 -17.94 16.96 18.23
CA VAL A 363 -16.92 16.40 19.14
C VAL A 363 -17.50 16.16 20.53
N VAL A 364 -18.35 17.06 21.03
CA VAL A 364 -19.01 16.91 22.33
C VAL A 364 -19.95 15.71 22.32
N GLU A 365 -20.81 15.59 21.30
CA GLU A 365 -21.69 14.42 21.12
C GLU A 365 -20.89 13.12 21.01
N ASP A 366 -19.74 13.16 20.32
CA ASP A 366 -18.88 12.00 20.19
C ASP A 366 -18.32 11.52 21.52
N SER A 367 -17.83 12.46 22.33
CA SER A 367 -17.28 12.17 23.65
C SER A 367 -18.34 11.61 24.61
N ALA A 368 -19.58 12.10 24.52
CA ALA A 368 -20.69 11.59 25.33
C ALA A 368 -21.08 10.16 24.97
N ASN A 369 -20.98 9.79 23.68
CA ASN A 369 -21.26 8.43 23.22
C ASN A 369 -20.14 7.43 23.54
N CYS A 370 -18.94 7.91 23.86
CA CYS A 370 -17.81 7.05 24.25
C CYS A 370 -17.83 6.60 25.73
N ASP A 371 -18.67 7.20 26.57
CA ASP A 371 -18.67 6.97 28.03
C ASP A 371 -19.48 5.73 28.48
N ASP A 372 -20.15 5.01 27.56
CA ASP A 372 -21.02 3.85 27.89
C ASP A 372 -20.45 2.48 27.46
N GLY A 373 -19.18 2.41 27.02
CA GLY A 373 -18.53 1.17 26.58
C GLY A 373 -17.73 0.42 27.67
N GLY A 374 -17.80 0.87 28.93
CA GLY A 374 -16.86 0.52 29.98
C GLY A 374 -17.31 -0.52 31.01
N LYS A 375 -18.30 -1.40 30.75
CA LYS A 375 -18.69 -2.48 31.69
C LYS A 375 -19.29 -3.74 31.02
N ALA A 376 -18.53 -4.39 30.14
CA ALA A 376 -18.63 -5.84 29.87
C ALA A 376 -17.40 -6.19 29.02
N ILE A 377 -16.36 -6.83 29.53
CA ILE A 377 -16.31 -8.25 29.87
C ILE A 377 -15.13 -8.43 30.85
N VAL A 378 -15.45 -8.76 32.10
CA VAL A 378 -14.57 -9.48 33.04
C VAL A 378 -15.40 -10.65 33.57
N ARG A 379 -14.74 -11.81 33.69
CA ARG A 379 -15.20 -13.16 34.09
C ARG A 379 -15.53 -14.02 32.86
N ARG A 380 -14.82 -15.11 32.56
CA ARG A 380 -14.02 -16.02 33.40
C ARG A 380 -12.95 -16.70 32.57
#